data_AF-A0A392MJS3-F1
#
_entry.id   AF-A0A392MJS3-F1
#
_cell.length_a   1.000
_cell.length_b   1.000
_cell.length_c   1.000
_cell.angle_alpha   90.00
_cell.angle_beta   90.00
_cell.angle_gamma   90.00
#
_symmetry.space_group_name_H-M   'P 1'
#
loop_
_entity.id
_entity.type
_entity.pdbx_description
1 polymer ?
#
loop_
_entity_poly.entity_id
_entity_poly.type
_entity_poly.pdbx_seq_one_letter_code
_entity_poly.pdbx_strand_id
1 'polypeptide(L)'
;LYCQLNPLSFSMFKTELVNELEKVQGLKRELVSAQKSRKAASVALRLALQKAAQLRLTEKEKNKSPSYAMRISLQINKVVWSMLVDGKSFAEAEINDMIYDFDRDYKDVGVAQFTTKYFVVRNCLPNAKSDMLLSAWNPPSEWGK
;
A
#
# COMPACT_ATOMS: atom_id res chain seq x y z
N LEU A 1 53.19 -19.94 -15.85
CA LEU A 1 52.95 -18.48 -15.94
C LEU A 1 52.32 -18.02 -14.63
N TYR A 2 53.14 -17.57 -13.67
CA TYR A 2 52.64 -16.87 -12.48
C TYR A 2 52.61 -15.38 -12.83
N CYS A 3 51.42 -14.80 -13.01
CA CYS A 3 51.27 -13.36 -13.17
C CYS A 3 51.60 -12.68 -11.84
N GLN A 4 52.81 -12.11 -11.72
CA GLN A 4 53.14 -11.20 -10.64
C GLN A 4 52.39 -9.88 -10.86
N LEU A 5 51.33 -9.67 -10.07
CA LEU A 5 50.70 -8.37 -9.98
C LEU A 5 51.72 -7.33 -9.50
N ASN A 6 51.81 -6.20 -10.21
CA ASN A 6 52.71 -5.09 -9.92
C ASN A 6 52.45 -4.56 -8.49
N PRO A 7 53.46 -4.26 -7.64
CA PRO A 7 53.26 -3.92 -6.23
C PRO A 7 52.30 -2.74 -5.98
N LEU A 8 52.26 -1.78 -6.91
CA LEU A 8 51.35 -0.64 -6.88
C LEU A 8 49.87 -1.04 -7.04
N SER A 9 49.60 -2.05 -7.87
CA SER A 9 48.25 -2.59 -8.05
C SER A 9 47.79 -3.34 -6.81
N PHE A 10 48.69 -4.11 -6.18
CA PHE A 10 48.40 -4.83 -4.94
C PHE A 10 48.12 -3.88 -3.76
N SER A 11 48.88 -2.78 -3.62
CA SER A 11 48.60 -1.77 -2.59
C SER A 11 47.26 -1.07 -2.80
N MET A 12 46.88 -0.80 -4.05
CA MET A 12 45.61 -0.14 -4.39
C MET A 12 44.41 -1.02 -4.03
N PHE A 13 44.43 -2.31 -4.43
CA PHE A 13 43.40 -3.27 -4.05
C PHE A 13 43.29 -3.47 -2.53
N LYS A 14 44.42 -3.43 -1.81
CA LYS A 14 44.44 -3.53 -0.35
C LYS A 14 43.76 -2.33 0.31
N THR A 15 44.01 -1.11 -0.17
CA THR A 15 43.37 0.10 0.35
C THR A 15 41.87 0.12 0.06
N GLU A 16 41.45 -0.32 -1.13
CA GLU A 16 40.04 -0.39 -1.51
C GLU A 16 39.26 -1.41 -0.66
N LEU A 17 39.86 -2.58 -0.40
CA LEU A 17 39.29 -3.59 0.50
C LEU A 17 39.18 -3.10 1.96
N VAL A 18 40.15 -2.32 2.45
CA VAL A 18 40.10 -1.74 3.80
C VAL A 18 38.99 -0.68 3.89
N ASN A 19 38.84 0.18 2.88
CA ASN A 19 37.78 1.18 2.84
C ASN A 19 36.38 0.54 2.81
N GLU A 20 36.18 -0.51 2.01
CA GLU A 20 34.90 -1.23 1.98
C GLU A 20 34.62 -1.97 3.30
N LEU A 21 35.64 -2.50 3.97
CA LEU A 21 35.48 -3.12 5.28
C LEU A 21 35.05 -2.09 6.35
N GLU A 22 35.67 -0.91 6.37
CA GLU A 22 35.29 0.18 7.28
C GLU A 22 33.84 0.65 7.03
N LYS A 23 33.45 0.75 5.76
CA LYS A 23 32.10 1.12 5.35
C LYS A 23 31.07 0.09 5.80
N VAL A 24 31.34 -1.20 5.60
CA VAL A 24 30.47 -2.29 6.07
C VAL A 24 30.34 -2.28 7.60
N GLN A 25 31.42 -2.00 8.32
CA GLN A 25 31.38 -1.88 9.79
C GLN A 25 30.60 -0.65 10.27
N GLY A 26 30.66 0.47 9.54
CA GLY A 26 29.83 1.65 9.77
C GLY A 26 28.34 1.33 9.60
N LEU A 27 27.99 0.74 8.45
CA LEU A 27 26.61 0.36 8.13
C LEU A 27 26.01 -0.63 9.14
N LYS A 28 26.82 -1.59 9.64
CA LYS A 28 26.37 -2.51 10.69
C LYS A 28 26.02 -1.79 12.01
N ARG A 29 26.78 -0.76 12.38
CA ARG A 29 26.49 0.06 13.57
C ARG A 29 25.22 0.89 13.39
N GLU A 30 25.06 1.51 12.23
CA GLU A 30 23.85 2.27 11.88
C GLU A 30 22.61 1.38 11.86
N LEU A 31 22.71 0.16 11.31
CA LEU A 31 21.61 -0.80 11.29
C LEU A 31 21.12 -1.14 12.70
N VAL A 32 22.04 -1.39 13.65
CA VAL A 32 21.67 -1.66 15.05
C VAL A 32 20.99 -0.45 15.69
N SER A 33 21.47 0.75 15.42
CA SER A 33 20.86 2.00 15.90
C SER A 33 19.44 2.17 15.35
N ALA A 34 19.27 2.04 14.03
CA ALA A 34 17.97 2.13 13.36
C ALA A 34 16.98 1.08 13.87
N GLN A 35 17.44 -0.15 14.13
CA GLN A 35 16.60 -1.20 14.71
C GLN A 35 16.12 -0.86 16.13
N LYS A 36 16.97 -0.27 16.97
CA LYS A 36 16.58 0.19 18.32
C LYS A 36 15.56 1.32 18.23
N SER A 37 15.80 2.32 17.39
CA SER A 37 14.86 3.43 17.15
C SER A 37 13.52 2.93 16.64
N ARG A 38 13.52 1.95 15.71
CA ARG A 38 12.28 1.32 15.21
C ARG A 38 11.51 0.60 16.32
N LYS A 39 12.18 -0.15 17.20
CA LYS A 39 11.53 -0.80 18.35
C LYS A 39 10.91 0.23 19.30
N ALA A 40 11.64 1.29 19.61
CA ALA A 40 11.14 2.37 20.47
C ALA A 40 9.91 3.07 19.86
N ALA A 41 9.97 3.41 18.56
CA ALA A 41 8.86 4.00 17.83
C ALA A 41 7.63 3.07 17.78
N SER A 42 7.83 1.76 17.58
CA SER A 42 6.75 0.77 17.58
C SER A 42 6.06 0.66 18.94
N VAL A 43 6.83 0.67 20.04
CA VAL A 43 6.26 0.67 21.40
C VAL A 43 5.48 1.96 21.67
N ALA A 44 6.03 3.11 21.29
CA ALA A 44 5.36 4.40 21.44
C ALA A 44 4.05 4.46 20.64
N LEU A 45 4.05 3.97 19.40
CA LEU A 45 2.86 3.89 18.56
C LEU A 45 1.79 3.00 19.19
N ARG A 46 2.18 1.81 19.69
CA ARG A 46 1.24 0.89 20.34
C ARG A 46 0.57 1.55 21.55
N LEU A 47 1.34 2.26 22.38
CA LEU A 47 0.81 2.98 23.54
C LEU A 47 -0.10 4.14 23.12
N ALA A 48 0.26 4.89 22.07
CA ALA A 48 -0.57 5.97 21.55
C ALA A 48 -1.91 5.44 21.02
N LEU A 49 -1.89 4.33 20.28
CA LEU A 49 -3.10 3.67 19.78
C LEU A 49 -3.99 3.15 20.92
N GLN A 50 -3.40 2.54 21.95
CA GLN A 50 -4.15 2.10 23.13
C GLN A 50 -4.80 3.27 23.86
N LYS A 51 -4.08 4.38 24.05
CA LYS A 51 -4.63 5.60 24.66
C LYS A 51 -5.74 6.21 23.81
N ALA A 52 -5.56 6.29 22.50
CA ALA A 52 -6.58 6.80 21.58
C ALA A 52 -7.85 5.93 21.57
N ALA A 53 -7.69 4.60 21.61
CA ALA A 53 -8.81 3.66 21.73
C ALA A 53 -9.56 3.84 23.06
N GLN A 54 -8.82 3.96 24.18
CA GLN A 54 -9.41 4.20 25.49
C GLN A 54 -10.19 5.53 25.54
N LEU A 55 -9.62 6.60 24.97
CA LEU A 55 -10.28 7.91 24.90
C LEU A 55 -11.61 7.82 24.13
N ARG A 56 -11.63 7.16 22.96
CA ARG A 56 -12.85 6.94 22.18
C ARG A 56 -13.92 6.15 22.94
N LEU A 57 -13.52 5.13 23.71
CA LEU A 57 -14.46 4.40 24.57
C LEU A 57 -15.07 5.31 25.64
N THR A 58 -14.26 6.14 26.30
CA THR A 58 -14.73 7.05 27.35
C THR A 58 -15.55 8.24 26.83
N GLU A 59 -15.27 8.73 25.62
CA GLU A 59 -16.09 9.75 24.95
C GLU A 59 -17.45 9.17 24.54
N LYS A 60 -17.48 7.92 24.07
CA LYS A 60 -18.70 7.22 23.73
C LYS A 60 -19.59 6.94 24.96
N GLU A 61 -19.00 6.63 26.12
CA GLU A 61 -19.76 6.47 27.37
C GLU A 61 -20.39 7.77 27.88
N LYS A 62 -19.78 8.93 27.58
CA LYS A 62 -20.30 10.26 27.95
C LYS A 62 -21.47 10.70 27.06
N ASN A 63 -21.47 10.32 25.79
CA ASN A 63 -22.53 10.63 24.85
C ASN A 63 -23.54 9.47 24.82
N LYS A 64 -24.44 9.42 25.81
CA LYS A 64 -25.61 8.49 25.83
C LYS A 64 -26.64 8.87 24.76
N SER A 65 -26.26 8.84 23.49
CA SER A 65 -27.20 8.53 22.42
C SER A 65 -27.22 7.01 22.26
N PRO A 66 -28.39 6.35 22.26
CA PRO A 66 -28.45 4.93 21.98
C PRO A 66 -27.77 4.69 20.62
N SER A 67 -26.74 3.85 20.60
CA SER A 67 -26.17 3.37 19.36
C SER A 67 -27.29 2.65 18.62
N TYR A 68 -27.54 3.01 17.37
CA TYR A 68 -28.51 2.32 16.53
C TYR A 68 -27.75 1.46 15.55
N ALA A 69 -28.14 0.19 15.43
CA ALA A 69 -27.68 -0.62 14.33
C ALA A 69 -28.10 0.02 13.01
N MET A 70 -27.15 0.12 12.09
CA MET A 70 -27.36 0.73 10.78
C MET A 70 -26.82 -0.20 9.73
N ARG A 71 -27.68 -0.58 8.78
CA ARG A 71 -27.29 -1.34 7.60
C ARG A 71 -27.65 -0.56 6.34
N ILE A 72 -26.66 -0.29 5.51
CA ILE A 72 -26.82 0.35 4.20
C ILE A 72 -26.27 -0.62 3.17
N SER A 73 -27.04 -0.92 2.14
CA SER A 73 -26.59 -1.69 0.99
C SER A 73 -26.83 -0.87 -0.27
N LEU A 74 -25.80 -0.77 -1.10
CA LEU A 74 -25.83 -0.08 -2.38
C LEU A 74 -25.30 -1.01 -3.44
N GLN A 75 -26.08 -1.22 -4.50
CA GLN A 75 -25.67 -1.99 -5.66
C GLN A 75 -25.75 -1.13 -6.90
N ILE A 76 -24.63 -1.03 -7.63
CA ILE A 76 -24.54 -0.35 -8.91
C ILE A 76 -23.96 -1.32 -9.93
N ASN A 77 -24.75 -1.65 -10.95
CA ASN A 77 -24.35 -2.63 -11.97
C ASN A 77 -23.12 -2.17 -12.77
N LYS A 78 -23.04 -0.88 -13.09
CA LYS A 78 -21.94 -0.30 -13.85
C LYS A 78 -21.75 1.16 -13.53
N VAL A 79 -20.52 1.54 -13.23
CA VAL A 79 -20.07 2.93 -13.09
C VAL A 79 -19.00 3.17 -14.13
N VAL A 80 -19.15 4.21 -14.95
CA VAL A 80 -18.13 4.68 -15.89
C VAL A 80 -17.80 6.12 -15.58
N TRP A 81 -16.53 6.40 -15.37
CA TRP A 81 -16.00 7.75 -15.18
C TRP A 81 -15.08 8.08 -16.35
N SER A 82 -15.36 9.19 -17.03
CA SER A 82 -14.56 9.66 -18.17
C SER A 82 -13.85 10.96 -17.81
N MET A 83 -12.53 10.99 -17.99
CA MET A 83 -11.77 12.24 -17.93
C MET A 83 -11.81 12.91 -19.30
N LEU A 84 -12.26 14.16 -19.33
CA LEU A 84 -12.49 14.92 -20.56
C LEU A 84 -11.48 16.07 -20.70
N VAL A 85 -11.01 16.28 -21.93
CA VAL A 85 -10.28 17.49 -22.37
C VAL A 85 -10.91 17.94 -23.69
N ASP A 86 -11.27 19.22 -23.80
CA ASP A 86 -11.93 19.79 -24.99
C ASP A 86 -13.19 19.02 -25.45
N GLY A 87 -13.95 18.48 -24.48
CA GLY A 87 -15.14 17.67 -24.73
C GLY A 87 -14.88 16.24 -25.23
N LYS A 88 -13.61 15.82 -25.31
CA LYS A 88 -13.21 14.46 -25.70
C LYS A 88 -12.68 13.68 -24.50
N SER A 89 -13.04 12.42 -24.37
CA SER A 89 -12.45 11.55 -23.34
C SER A 89 -11.02 11.17 -23.72
N PHE A 90 -10.10 11.33 -22.78
CA PHE A 90 -8.72 10.86 -22.93
C PHE A 90 -8.40 9.68 -22.00
N ALA A 91 -9.20 9.49 -20.96
CA ALA A 91 -9.13 8.32 -20.09
C ALA A 91 -10.53 7.94 -19.59
N GLU A 92 -10.76 6.65 -19.40
CA GLU A 92 -12.00 6.13 -18.82
C GLU A 92 -11.69 5.09 -17.75
N ALA A 93 -12.43 5.14 -16.65
CA ALA A 93 -12.42 4.13 -15.61
C ALA A 93 -13.79 3.49 -15.52
N GLU A 94 -13.85 2.16 -15.49
CA GLU A 94 -15.08 1.39 -15.42
C GLU A 94 -15.02 0.42 -14.24
N ILE A 95 -16.03 0.50 -13.38
CA ILE A 95 -16.27 -0.46 -12.28
C ILE A 95 -17.55 -1.22 -12.61
N ASN A 96 -17.47 -2.55 -12.60
CA ASN A 96 -18.62 -3.42 -12.81
C ASN A 96 -19.03 -4.13 -11.51
N ASP A 97 -20.36 -4.28 -11.36
CA ASP A 97 -21.02 -4.92 -10.22
C ASP A 97 -20.46 -4.43 -8.88
N MET A 98 -20.55 -3.11 -8.68
CA MET A 98 -20.15 -2.47 -7.43
C MET A 98 -21.21 -2.72 -6.36
N ILE A 99 -20.86 -3.49 -5.35
CA ILE A 99 -21.68 -3.75 -4.17
C ILE A 99 -20.96 -3.13 -2.98
N TYR A 100 -21.65 -2.22 -2.30
CA TYR A 100 -21.19 -1.59 -1.08
C TYR A 100 -22.16 -1.90 0.04
N ASP A 101 -21.73 -2.73 0.98
CA ASP A 101 -22.46 -3.06 2.20
C ASP A 101 -21.78 -2.40 3.39
N PHE A 102 -22.53 -1.62 4.14
CA PHE A 102 -22.09 -1.00 5.38
C PHE A 102 -22.97 -1.48 6.51
N ASP A 103 -22.38 -2.15 7.49
CA ASP A 103 -23.05 -2.59 8.72
C ASP A 103 -22.37 -1.94 9.91
N ARG A 104 -23.15 -1.26 10.75
CA ARG A 104 -22.70 -0.71 12.03
C ARG A 104 -23.50 -1.37 13.14
N ASP A 105 -22.78 -1.95 14.09
CA ASP A 105 -23.38 -2.58 15.25
C ASP A 105 -23.74 -1.57 16.36
N TYR A 106 -24.44 -2.06 17.39
CA TYR A 106 -24.79 -1.31 18.62
C TYR A 106 -23.56 -0.90 19.46
N LYS A 107 -22.36 -1.36 19.08
CA LYS A 107 -21.08 -0.97 19.67
C LYS A 107 -20.36 0.07 18.80
N ASP A 108 -21.06 0.69 17.84
CA ASP A 108 -20.55 1.65 16.85
C ASP A 108 -19.32 1.13 16.09
N VAL A 109 -19.16 -0.19 16.00
CA VAL A 109 -18.19 -0.83 15.11
C VAL A 109 -18.84 -0.94 13.74
N GLY A 110 -18.28 -0.21 12.77
CA GLY A 110 -18.71 -0.27 11.38
C GLY A 110 -17.80 -1.18 10.56
N VAL A 111 -18.40 -2.08 9.79
CA VAL A 111 -17.74 -2.86 8.74
C VAL A 111 -18.29 -2.40 7.40
N ALA A 112 -17.39 -1.97 6.52
CA ALA A 112 -17.71 -1.66 5.13
C ALA A 112 -17.12 -2.76 4.25
N GLN A 113 -17.97 -3.46 3.50
CA GLN A 113 -17.57 -4.43 2.48
C GLN A 113 -17.79 -3.81 1.10
N PHE A 114 -16.71 -3.73 0.34
CA PHE A 114 -16.72 -3.28 -1.03
C PHE A 114 -16.38 -4.46 -1.94
N THR A 115 -17.33 -4.86 -2.78
CA THR A 115 -17.15 -5.95 -3.73
C THR A 115 -17.34 -5.40 -5.15
N THR A 116 -16.44 -5.78 -6.05
CA THR A 116 -16.55 -5.48 -7.48
C THR A 116 -16.12 -6.70 -8.27
N LYS A 117 -16.72 -6.92 -9.43
CA LYS A 117 -16.33 -8.01 -10.33
C LYS A 117 -15.04 -7.70 -11.08
N TYR A 118 -14.94 -6.49 -11.62
CA TYR A 118 -13.72 -6.00 -12.26
C TYR A 118 -13.67 -4.48 -12.27
N PHE A 119 -12.44 -3.99 -12.33
CA PHE A 119 -12.11 -2.59 -12.54
C PHE A 119 -11.18 -2.47 -13.75
N VAL A 120 -11.51 -1.58 -14.67
CA VAL A 120 -10.74 -1.36 -15.90
C VAL A 120 -10.43 0.12 -16.03
N VAL A 121 -9.20 0.43 -16.46
CA VAL A 121 -8.81 1.78 -16.88
C VAL A 121 -8.37 1.74 -18.33
N ARG A 122 -8.99 2.59 -19.16
CA ARG A 122 -8.73 2.73 -20.59
C ARG A 122 -8.02 4.03 -20.91
N ASN A 123 -7.11 3.95 -21.88
CA ASN A 123 -6.51 5.09 -22.55
C ASN A 123 -7.32 5.39 -23.82
N CYS A 124 -7.93 6.57 -23.88
CA CYS A 124 -8.77 6.98 -25.00
C CYS A 124 -8.05 7.95 -25.95
N LEU A 125 -6.74 8.12 -25.81
CA LEU A 125 -5.95 8.95 -26.72
C LEU A 125 -5.89 8.33 -28.13
N PRO A 126 -6.00 9.14 -29.19
CA PRO A 126 -5.84 8.66 -30.55
C PRO A 126 -4.41 8.14 -30.76
N ASN A 127 -4.29 6.98 -31.43
CA ASN A 127 -3.02 6.30 -31.71
C ASN A 127 -2.24 5.82 -30.48
N ALA A 128 -2.92 5.59 -29.35
CA ALA A 128 -2.30 4.94 -28.20
C ALA A 128 -1.77 3.54 -28.58
N LYS A 129 -0.56 3.21 -28.13
CA LYS A 129 0.01 1.85 -28.32
C LYS A 129 -0.77 0.77 -27.55
N SER A 130 -1.46 1.18 -26.49
CA SER A 130 -2.32 0.34 -25.67
C SER A 130 -3.50 1.17 -25.20
N ASP A 131 -4.69 0.63 -25.41
CA ASP A 131 -5.99 1.17 -25.04
C ASP A 131 -6.42 0.77 -23.62
N MET A 132 -5.79 -0.25 -23.02
CA MET A 132 -6.11 -0.75 -21.68
C MET A 132 -4.91 -0.60 -20.75
N LEU A 133 -4.99 0.38 -19.82
CA LEU A 133 -3.93 0.70 -18.87
C LEU A 133 -3.95 -0.21 -17.64
N LEU A 134 -5.14 -0.61 -17.22
CA LEU A 134 -5.35 -1.52 -16.10
C LEU A 134 -6.52 -2.45 -16.45
N SER A 135 -6.33 -3.74 -16.29
CA SER A 135 -7.36 -4.76 -16.46
C SER A 135 -7.46 -5.63 -15.22
N ALA A 136 -8.58 -6.34 -15.09
CA ALA A 136 -8.65 -7.44 -14.13
C ALA A 136 -7.50 -8.43 -14.39
N TRP A 137 -6.87 -8.88 -13.30
CA TRP A 137 -5.88 -9.94 -13.40
C TRP A 137 -6.59 -11.24 -13.72
N ASN A 138 -6.22 -11.86 -14.84
CA ASN A 138 -6.68 -13.19 -15.20
C ASN A 138 -5.61 -14.20 -14.73
N PRO A 139 -5.87 -15.02 -13.69
CA PRO A 139 -4.94 -16.06 -13.29
C PRO A 139 -4.71 -17.04 -14.46
N PRO A 140 -3.50 -17.59 -14.62
CA PRO A 140 -3.23 -18.65 -15.58
C PRO A 140 -4.20 -19.82 -15.40
N SER A 141 -4.73 -20.37 -16.48
CA SER A 141 -5.72 -21.46 -16.45
C SER A 141 -5.22 -22.73 -15.74
N GLU A 142 -3.90 -22.88 -15.66
CA GLU A 142 -3.18 -23.92 -14.94
C GLU A 142 -3.24 -23.82 -13.41
N TRP A 143 -3.67 -22.68 -12.83
CA TRP A 143 -3.74 -22.48 -11.37
C TRP A 143 -5.05 -22.98 -10.74
N GLY A 144 -6.01 -23.45 -11.54
CA GLY A 144 -7.29 -23.97 -11.04
C GLY A 144 -8.21 -22.88 -10.46
N LYS A 145 -9.44 -23.27 -10.10
CA LYS A 145 -10.41 -22.42 -9.38
C LYS A 145 -10.30 -22.63 -7.88
#